data_AF-A0A4R2RBR4-F1
#
_entry.id   AF-A0A4R2RBR4-F1
#
_cell.length_a   1.000
_cell.length_b   1.000
_cell.length_c   1.000
_cell.angle_alpha   90.00
_cell.angle_beta   90.00
_cell.angle_gamma   90.00
#
_symmetry.space_group_name_H-M   'P 1'
#
loop_
_entity.id
_entity.type
_entity.pdbx_description
1 polymer ?
#
loop_
_entity_poly.entity_id
_entity_poly.type
_entity_poly.pdbx_seq_one_letter_code
_entity_poly.pdbx_strand_id
1 'polypeptide(L)'
;MTEEQKSMAHAHGHDEHSNGHDAHGHDDHGHDDHGHGGGGVKESPHPWGWVPLSVILTMLLTGLLAPAIAYQGVPEPPMMAVEAQTSGEKEVLGAVENALKVRFQALSTGNRELLPQAFGSAGTGDALTEEESHFAQFSQEFQAAGMRGMPQIAIQPYKIEVSGNRATVVFEYLAIYSQTPIRGGHAWDLAKVQGQWKVVGNGAFIDSPTTSKVTSVVRDFLTAVKFDHKADLRGPWDKTRDPLGLVTKETIEKLAGQGGTWEVVSVTLFGNQGRSMAALPTDADVAKVLVRNADTQEQYLMVVAKVPEGNGPLAASEWKVYGMISEKDLMQS
;
A
#
# COMPACT_ATOMS: atom_id res chain seq x y z
N MET A 1 -28.08 38.60 25.35
CA MET A 1 -29.10 39.65 25.35
C MET A 1 -28.80 40.56 24.17
N THR A 2 -29.61 40.73 23.14
CA THR A 2 -30.79 39.99 22.61
C THR A 2 -30.73 40.09 21.06
N GLU A 3 -31.60 39.51 20.22
CA GLU A 3 -32.89 38.82 20.43
C GLU A 3 -33.13 37.73 19.37
N GLU A 4 -34.21 36.97 19.52
CA GLU A 4 -34.83 36.13 18.50
C GLU A 4 -35.39 36.94 17.31
N GLN A 5 -35.38 36.36 16.11
CA GLN A 5 -36.56 36.47 15.23
C GLN A 5 -36.80 35.19 14.42
N LYS A 6 -38.07 34.94 14.14
CA LYS A 6 -38.66 33.62 13.88
C LYS A 6 -39.67 33.71 12.74
N SER A 7 -40.05 32.57 12.18
CA SER A 7 -41.04 32.40 11.09
C SER A 7 -40.48 32.71 9.68
N MET A 8 -41.04 32.16 8.60
CA MET A 8 -42.37 31.57 8.44
C MET A 8 -42.36 30.33 7.54
N ALA A 9 -43.32 29.42 7.74
CA ALA A 9 -43.51 28.26 6.87
C ALA A 9 -44.12 28.66 5.52
N HIS A 10 -43.86 27.87 4.48
CA HIS A 10 -44.73 27.76 3.31
C HIS A 10 -44.97 26.29 2.99
N ALA A 11 -46.24 25.91 2.97
CA ALA A 11 -46.69 24.61 2.52
C ALA A 11 -47.40 24.80 1.18
N HIS A 12 -47.00 24.03 0.18
CA HIS A 12 -47.77 23.81 -1.04
C HIS A 12 -47.76 22.30 -1.30
N GLY A 13 -48.90 21.64 -1.11
CA GLY A 13 -49.17 20.42 -1.85
C GLY A 13 -49.65 20.79 -3.25
N HIS A 14 -49.67 19.82 -4.17
CA HIS A 14 -50.81 19.59 -5.05
C HIS A 14 -50.69 18.21 -5.72
N ASP A 15 -51.81 17.49 -5.62
CA ASP A 15 -52.45 16.66 -6.63
C ASP A 15 -51.85 15.32 -7.10
N GLU A 16 -52.75 14.34 -7.03
CA GLU A 16 -52.63 12.97 -7.47
C GLU A 16 -52.72 12.88 -9.00
N HIS A 17 -52.00 11.94 -9.62
CA HIS A 17 -52.44 11.35 -10.89
C HIS A 17 -52.21 9.84 -10.91
N SER A 18 -53.31 9.10 -10.82
CA SER A 18 -53.40 7.68 -11.14
C SER A 18 -53.36 7.45 -12.65
N ASN A 19 -52.65 6.40 -13.09
CA ASN A 19 -52.92 5.53 -14.25
C ASN A 19 -51.97 4.32 -14.04
N GLY A 20 -52.39 3.06 -13.90
CA GLY A 20 -53.64 2.44 -14.35
C GLY A 20 -53.47 1.91 -15.76
N HIS A 21 -52.86 0.73 -15.92
CA HIS A 21 -52.96 -0.11 -17.12
C HIS A 21 -52.74 -1.59 -16.77
N ASP A 22 -53.40 -2.43 -17.56
CA ASP A 22 -53.84 -3.77 -17.18
C ASP A 22 -52.84 -4.91 -17.47
N ALA A 23 -53.21 -6.09 -16.98
CA ALA A 23 -52.49 -7.33 -17.19
C ALA A 23 -52.55 -7.81 -18.65
N HIS A 24 -51.42 -8.35 -19.11
CA HIS A 24 -51.39 -9.36 -20.17
C HIS A 24 -50.58 -10.55 -19.66
N GLY A 25 -51.26 -11.67 -19.40
CA GLY A 25 -50.64 -12.97 -19.31
C GLY A 25 -50.74 -13.68 -20.66
N HIS A 26 -49.71 -14.44 -21.04
CA HIS A 26 -49.78 -15.43 -22.11
C HIS A 26 -48.84 -16.60 -21.80
N ASP A 27 -49.48 -17.74 -21.53
CA ASP A 27 -49.23 -19.07 -22.10
C ASP A 27 -47.87 -19.80 -21.93
N ASP A 28 -47.99 -21.03 -21.44
CA ASP A 28 -46.96 -22.06 -21.37
C ASP A 28 -46.44 -22.46 -22.75
N HIS A 29 -45.12 -22.64 -22.86
CA HIS A 29 -44.53 -23.65 -23.75
C HIS A 29 -43.34 -24.32 -23.05
N GLY A 30 -43.39 -25.65 -22.94
CA GLY A 30 -42.33 -26.47 -22.36
C GLY A 30 -41.54 -27.27 -23.40
N HIS A 31 -40.46 -27.91 -22.92
CA HIS A 31 -39.57 -28.85 -23.63
C HIS A 31 -38.71 -28.20 -24.75
N ASP A 32 -37.42 -28.46 -24.88
CA ASP A 32 -36.76 -29.78 -24.94
C ASP A 32 -35.34 -29.82 -24.33
N ASP A 33 -34.98 -31.00 -23.80
CA ASP A 33 -33.60 -31.39 -23.46
C ASP A 33 -32.85 -31.85 -24.73
N HIS A 34 -31.88 -31.06 -25.21
CA HIS A 34 -30.88 -31.53 -26.18
C HIS A 34 -29.46 -31.18 -25.71
N GLY A 35 -28.76 -32.20 -25.23
CA GLY A 35 -27.38 -32.09 -24.79
C GLY A 35 -26.39 -32.01 -25.96
N HIS A 36 -25.40 -31.14 -25.84
CA HIS A 36 -24.14 -31.24 -26.57
C HIS A 36 -23.00 -31.52 -25.60
N GLY A 37 -22.59 -32.79 -25.54
CA GLY A 37 -21.35 -33.16 -24.86
C GLY A 37 -20.11 -32.81 -25.70
N GLY A 38 -18.95 -32.76 -25.05
CA GLY A 38 -17.68 -32.98 -25.74
C GLY A 38 -17.00 -31.76 -26.39
N GLY A 39 -17.18 -30.55 -25.86
CA GLY A 39 -16.33 -29.40 -26.18
C GLY A 39 -15.30 -29.17 -25.08
N GLY A 40 -14.09 -29.73 -25.21
CA GLY A 40 -13.02 -29.55 -24.23
C GLY A 40 -12.56 -28.08 -24.18
N VAL A 41 -13.06 -27.32 -23.22
CA VAL A 41 -12.56 -25.97 -22.92
C VAL A 41 -11.13 -26.13 -22.42
N LYS A 42 -10.16 -25.83 -23.28
CA LYS A 42 -8.81 -25.52 -22.81
C LYS A 42 -8.94 -24.29 -21.92
N GLU A 43 -8.78 -24.49 -20.62
CA GLU A 43 -8.58 -23.38 -19.70
C GLU A 43 -7.35 -22.60 -20.16
N SER A 44 -7.59 -21.45 -20.79
CA SER A 44 -6.54 -20.48 -21.06
C SER A 44 -6.04 -20.00 -19.69
N PRO A 45 -4.76 -20.22 -19.33
CA PRO A 45 -4.27 -19.84 -18.01
C PRO A 45 -4.40 -18.32 -17.85
N HIS A 46 -5.27 -17.89 -16.92
CA HIS A 46 -5.51 -16.48 -16.66
C HIS A 46 -4.19 -15.84 -16.16
N PRO A 47 -3.66 -14.78 -16.82
CA PRO A 47 -2.25 -14.39 -16.65
C PRO A 47 -1.85 -13.78 -15.29
N TRP A 48 -2.75 -13.79 -14.30
CA TRP A 48 -2.62 -13.07 -13.03
C TRP A 48 -2.67 -13.99 -11.79
N GLY A 49 -2.84 -15.32 -11.98
CA GLY A 49 -3.06 -16.30 -10.90
C GLY A 49 -1.86 -16.67 -10.00
N TRP A 50 -0.82 -15.83 -9.91
CA TRP A 50 0.45 -16.17 -9.23
C TRP A 50 1.05 -15.06 -8.34
N VAL A 51 0.35 -13.94 -8.14
CA VAL A 51 0.94 -12.72 -7.53
C VAL A 51 0.86 -12.63 -5.98
N PRO A 52 -0.14 -13.15 -5.25
CA PRO A 52 -0.27 -12.75 -3.84
C PRO A 52 0.56 -13.54 -2.83
N LEU A 53 0.65 -14.87 -2.97
CA LEU A 53 1.55 -15.64 -2.10
C LEU A 53 3.02 -15.31 -2.43
N SER A 54 3.31 -15.00 -3.70
CA SER A 54 4.67 -14.61 -4.10
C SER A 54 5.03 -13.20 -3.61
N VAL A 55 4.21 -12.15 -3.69
CA VAL A 55 4.67 -10.81 -3.26
C VAL A 55 4.96 -10.74 -1.75
N ILE A 56 4.23 -11.49 -0.91
CA ILE A 56 4.48 -11.54 0.55
C ILE A 56 5.66 -12.48 0.84
N LEU A 57 5.62 -13.73 0.34
CA LEU A 57 6.65 -14.74 0.63
C LEU A 57 7.99 -14.44 -0.05
N THR A 58 7.99 -13.83 -1.24
CA THR A 58 9.23 -13.49 -1.99
C THR A 58 9.97 -12.36 -1.30
N MET A 59 9.30 -11.33 -0.75
CA MET A 59 9.99 -10.31 0.05
C MET A 59 10.62 -10.89 1.32
N LEU A 60 10.02 -11.93 1.91
CA LEU A 60 10.59 -12.69 3.04
C LEU A 60 11.73 -13.66 2.64
N LEU A 61 11.72 -14.23 1.43
CA LEU A 61 12.69 -15.24 0.99
C LEU A 61 13.80 -14.75 0.03
N THR A 62 13.69 -13.58 -0.61
CA THR A 62 14.78 -13.02 -1.45
C THR A 62 16.05 -12.70 -0.67
N GLY A 63 15.98 -12.63 0.67
CA GLY A 63 17.16 -12.50 1.52
C GLY A 63 17.94 -13.81 1.72
N LEU A 64 17.31 -14.99 1.57
CA LEU A 64 17.89 -16.26 2.06
C LEU A 64 18.13 -17.33 0.99
N LEU A 65 17.16 -17.65 0.12
CA LEU A 65 17.24 -18.87 -0.72
C LEU A 65 16.45 -18.77 -2.05
N ALA A 66 17.10 -18.35 -3.15
CA ALA A 66 16.57 -18.61 -4.51
C ALA A 66 17.68 -18.63 -5.59
N PRO A 67 17.81 -19.70 -6.40
CA PRO A 67 18.62 -19.71 -7.62
C PRO A 67 17.89 -19.04 -8.79
N ALA A 68 18.63 -18.36 -9.66
CA ALA A 68 18.07 -17.60 -10.78
C ALA A 68 17.42 -18.51 -11.86
N ILE A 69 16.17 -18.22 -12.20
CA ILE A 69 15.52 -18.69 -13.44
C ILE A 69 15.11 -17.46 -14.25
N ALA A 70 15.73 -17.31 -15.42
CA ALA A 70 15.63 -16.10 -16.23
C ALA A 70 14.31 -16.03 -17.01
N TYR A 71 13.51 -15.00 -16.73
CA TYR A 71 12.50 -14.53 -17.67
C TYR A 71 13.15 -13.52 -18.60
N GLN A 72 13.21 -13.81 -19.91
CA GLN A 72 13.73 -12.88 -20.93
C GLN A 72 12.71 -11.78 -21.23
N GLY A 73 12.48 -10.90 -20.25
CA GLY A 73 11.91 -9.58 -20.53
C GLY A 73 12.85 -8.78 -21.41
N VAL A 74 12.32 -7.79 -22.14
CA VAL A 74 13.15 -6.74 -22.75
C VAL A 74 14.02 -6.17 -21.62
N PRO A 75 15.36 -6.12 -21.76
CA PRO A 75 16.20 -5.58 -20.70
C PRO A 75 15.78 -4.14 -20.45
N GLU A 76 15.26 -3.87 -19.26
CA GLU A 76 15.03 -2.51 -18.81
C GLU A 76 16.37 -1.76 -18.94
N PRO A 77 16.39 -0.52 -19.47
CA PRO A 77 17.62 0.24 -19.54
C PRO A 77 18.16 0.35 -18.11
N PRO A 78 19.43 -0.03 -17.85
CA PRO A 78 19.96 -0.07 -16.50
C PRO A 78 19.81 1.31 -15.87
N MET A 79 19.18 1.37 -14.71
CA MET A 79 19.04 2.63 -13.97
C MET A 79 20.44 3.19 -13.76
N MET A 80 20.71 4.36 -14.35
CA MET A 80 22.01 4.99 -14.21
C MET A 80 22.08 5.71 -12.87
N ALA A 81 23.18 5.53 -12.15
CA ALA A 81 23.43 6.29 -10.93
C ALA A 81 23.48 7.80 -11.27
N VAL A 82 22.86 8.62 -10.42
CA VAL A 82 22.87 10.07 -10.53
C VAL A 82 23.80 10.67 -9.50
N GLU A 83 24.49 11.76 -9.83
CA GLU A 83 25.30 12.50 -8.87
C GLU A 83 24.51 13.70 -8.34
N ALA A 84 24.58 13.93 -7.02
CA ALA A 84 24.00 15.12 -6.40
C ALA A 84 24.72 16.40 -6.90
N GLN A 85 24.04 17.21 -7.69
CA GLN A 85 24.56 18.44 -8.28
C GLN A 85 24.40 19.61 -7.30
N THR A 86 23.19 19.80 -6.78
CA THR A 86 22.85 20.97 -5.94
C THR A 86 23.23 20.78 -4.47
N SER A 87 23.28 21.88 -3.70
CA SER A 87 23.47 21.82 -2.25
C SER A 87 22.30 21.09 -1.56
N GLY A 88 21.07 21.30 -2.03
CA GLY A 88 19.88 20.60 -1.53
C GLY A 88 19.95 19.09 -1.73
N GLU A 89 20.36 18.63 -2.93
CA GLU A 89 20.56 17.20 -3.19
C GLU A 89 21.67 16.60 -2.31
N LYS A 90 22.75 17.35 -2.04
CA LYS A 90 23.84 16.93 -1.15
C LYS A 90 23.41 16.86 0.32
N GLU A 91 22.64 17.83 0.82
CA GLU A 91 22.01 17.77 2.14
C GLU A 91 21.11 16.53 2.28
N VAL A 92 20.28 16.28 1.26
CA VAL A 92 19.33 15.16 1.23
C VAL A 92 20.04 13.82 1.19
N LEU A 93 21.07 13.66 0.35
CA LEU A 93 21.84 12.41 0.28
C LEU A 93 22.61 12.14 1.59
N GLY A 94 23.13 13.20 2.24
CA GLY A 94 23.71 13.09 3.59
C GLY A 94 22.68 12.69 4.67
N ALA A 95 21.43 13.14 4.54
CA ALA A 95 20.34 12.72 5.42
C ALA A 95 19.95 11.24 5.20
N VAL A 96 19.95 10.76 3.95
CA VAL A 96 19.78 9.32 3.63
C VAL A 96 20.91 8.48 4.25
N GLU A 97 22.16 8.90 4.12
CA GLU A 97 23.30 8.20 4.73
C GLU A 97 23.19 8.18 6.27
N ASN A 98 22.78 9.29 6.88
CA ASN A 98 22.53 9.35 8.31
C ASN A 98 21.37 8.45 8.75
N ALA A 99 20.27 8.38 7.98
CA ALA A 99 19.14 7.52 8.28
C ALA A 99 19.49 6.02 8.21
N LEU A 100 20.27 5.60 7.20
CA LEU A 100 20.83 4.25 7.16
C LEU A 100 21.72 3.97 8.38
N LYS A 101 22.63 4.89 8.74
CA LYS A 101 23.48 4.75 9.94
C LYS A 101 22.65 4.59 11.22
N VAL A 102 21.66 5.45 11.43
CA VAL A 102 20.77 5.42 12.59
C VAL A 102 19.98 4.10 12.64
N ARG A 103 19.37 3.67 11.52
CA ARG A 103 18.65 2.39 11.43
C ARG A 103 19.56 1.21 11.79
N PHE A 104 20.73 1.14 11.17
CA PHE A 104 21.68 0.05 11.39
C PHE A 104 22.29 0.04 12.80
N GLN A 105 22.47 1.21 13.41
CA GLN A 105 22.87 1.34 14.81
C GLN A 105 21.76 0.88 15.76
N ALA A 106 20.51 1.28 15.51
CA ALA A 106 19.35 0.89 16.30
C ALA A 106 19.20 -0.65 16.29
N LEU A 107 19.23 -1.26 15.10
CA LEU A 107 19.11 -2.71 14.94
C LEU A 107 20.26 -3.48 15.61
N SER A 108 21.53 -3.06 15.41
CA SER A 108 22.70 -3.76 15.95
C SER A 108 22.87 -3.63 17.48
N THR A 109 22.29 -2.57 18.07
CA THR A 109 22.31 -2.34 19.53
C THR A 109 21.02 -2.74 20.25
N GLY A 110 19.94 -3.00 19.50
CA GLY A 110 18.59 -3.16 20.08
C GLY A 110 17.98 -1.86 20.61
N ASN A 111 18.59 -0.70 20.36
CA ASN A 111 18.12 0.58 20.87
C ASN A 111 17.16 1.29 19.90
N ARG A 112 15.86 1.08 20.10
CA ARG A 112 14.78 1.72 19.32
C ARG A 112 14.77 3.26 19.44
N GLU A 113 15.24 3.81 20.56
CA GLU A 113 15.23 5.26 20.84
C GLU A 113 16.15 6.07 19.90
N LEU A 114 16.96 5.39 19.08
CA LEU A 114 17.76 6.04 18.04
C LEU A 114 16.92 6.40 16.80
N LEU A 115 15.86 5.65 16.47
CA LEU A 115 15.09 5.86 15.23
C LEU A 115 14.53 7.29 15.06
N PRO A 116 13.98 7.96 16.10
CA PRO A 116 13.47 9.33 15.97
C PRO A 116 14.52 10.39 15.59
N GLN A 117 15.82 10.06 15.60
CA GLN A 117 16.89 10.97 15.17
C GLN A 117 16.91 11.19 13.66
N ALA A 118 16.46 10.20 12.88
CA ALA A 118 16.46 10.26 11.41
C ALA A 118 15.10 9.96 10.77
N PHE A 119 14.21 9.27 11.46
CA PHE A 119 12.85 8.96 11.02
C PHE A 119 11.83 9.85 11.74
N GLY A 120 10.69 10.11 11.09
CA GLY A 120 9.60 10.90 11.64
C GLY A 120 8.35 10.82 10.77
N SER A 121 7.44 11.78 10.97
CA SER A 121 6.20 11.90 10.20
C SER A 121 6.01 13.27 9.55
N ALA A 122 5.33 13.28 8.40
CA ALA A 122 4.89 14.47 7.69
C ALA A 122 3.71 14.12 6.76
N GLY A 123 2.59 14.87 6.85
CA GLY A 123 1.40 14.59 6.04
C GLY A 123 0.83 13.22 6.34
N THR A 124 0.63 12.39 5.30
CA THR A 124 0.22 10.97 5.42
C THR A 124 1.39 9.99 5.45
N GLY A 125 2.62 10.44 5.69
CA GLY A 125 3.80 9.59 5.87
C GLY A 125 4.24 9.56 7.33
N ASP A 126 4.45 8.36 7.87
CA ASP A 126 5.06 8.14 9.19
C ASP A 126 6.05 6.98 9.16
N ALA A 127 7.23 7.25 8.56
CA ALA A 127 8.32 6.28 8.52
C ALA A 127 8.88 5.91 9.90
N LEU A 128 8.64 6.73 10.95
CA LEU A 128 9.03 6.33 12.31
C LEU A 128 8.15 5.19 12.81
N THR A 129 6.82 5.30 12.66
CA THR A 129 5.91 4.21 13.04
C THR A 129 6.18 2.95 12.21
N GLU A 130 6.48 3.07 10.90
CA GLU A 130 6.88 1.93 10.05
C GLU A 130 8.15 1.21 10.52
N GLU A 131 9.21 1.96 10.89
CA GLU A 131 10.44 1.36 11.40
C GLU A 131 10.23 0.77 12.81
N GLU A 132 9.43 1.40 13.67
CA GLU A 132 9.15 0.90 15.02
C GLU A 132 8.34 -0.41 15.03
N SER A 133 7.39 -0.60 14.11
CA SER A 133 6.53 -1.80 14.11
C SER A 133 7.31 -3.08 13.78
N HIS A 134 8.23 -2.99 12.82
CA HIS A 134 9.11 -4.11 12.42
C HIS A 134 10.39 -4.22 13.27
N PHE A 135 10.71 -3.23 14.12
CA PHE A 135 12.00 -3.12 14.80
C PHE A 135 12.39 -4.36 15.61
N ALA A 136 11.43 -4.95 16.35
CA ALA A 136 11.69 -6.05 17.26
C ALA A 136 12.19 -7.31 16.52
N GLN A 137 11.52 -7.67 15.41
CA GLN A 137 11.93 -8.79 14.57
C GLN A 137 13.30 -8.50 13.93
N PHE A 138 13.44 -7.38 13.22
CA PHE A 138 14.69 -7.09 12.51
C PHE A 138 15.88 -6.97 13.45
N SER A 139 15.72 -6.44 14.68
CA SER A 139 16.81 -6.38 15.65
C SER A 139 17.18 -7.77 16.18
N GLN A 140 16.20 -8.65 16.42
CA GLN A 140 16.47 -10.04 16.79
C GLN A 140 17.24 -10.78 15.70
N GLU A 141 16.83 -10.66 14.43
CA GLU A 141 17.55 -11.21 13.28
C GLU A 141 18.97 -10.64 13.16
N PHE A 142 19.12 -9.32 13.35
CA PHE A 142 20.42 -8.64 13.34
C PHE A 142 21.39 -9.18 14.38
N GLN A 143 20.92 -9.33 15.62
CA GLN A 143 21.71 -9.82 16.73
C GLN A 143 22.04 -11.32 16.57
N ALA A 144 21.09 -12.13 16.07
CA ALA A 144 21.29 -13.55 15.78
C ALA A 144 22.34 -13.77 14.66
N ALA A 145 22.35 -12.91 13.64
CA ALA A 145 23.36 -12.90 12.58
C ALA A 145 24.74 -12.37 13.03
N GLY A 146 24.89 -11.94 14.30
CA GLY A 146 26.14 -11.42 14.84
C GLY A 146 26.55 -10.05 14.30
N MET A 147 25.62 -9.31 13.68
CA MET A 147 25.89 -8.03 13.03
C MET A 147 26.02 -6.91 14.08
N ARG A 148 27.24 -6.70 14.57
CA ARG A 148 27.58 -5.78 15.67
C ARG A 148 28.32 -4.53 15.17
N GLY A 149 28.10 -3.41 15.86
CA GLY A 149 28.78 -2.13 15.60
C GLY A 149 28.12 -1.32 14.49
N MET A 150 28.91 -0.43 13.88
CA MET A 150 28.49 0.41 12.74
C MET A 150 28.99 -0.20 11.43
N PRO A 151 28.13 -0.37 10.41
CA PRO A 151 28.56 -0.81 9.10
C PRO A 151 29.26 0.32 8.33
N GLN A 152 30.10 -0.06 7.37
CA GLN A 152 30.45 0.84 6.26
C GLN A 152 29.28 0.85 5.29
N ILE A 153 28.79 2.05 4.92
CA ILE A 153 27.63 2.21 4.03
C ILE A 153 28.11 2.89 2.74
N ALA A 154 27.81 2.26 1.61
CA ALA A 154 27.89 2.89 0.28
C ALA A 154 26.46 3.04 -0.26
N ILE A 155 26.19 4.17 -0.93
CA ILE A 155 24.87 4.49 -1.50
C ILE A 155 25.04 4.76 -2.98
N GLN A 156 24.15 4.18 -3.79
CA GLN A 156 24.04 4.40 -5.22
C GLN A 156 22.66 5.00 -5.52
N PRO A 157 22.52 6.33 -5.54
CA PRO A 157 21.25 6.96 -5.86
C PRO A 157 20.99 6.89 -7.37
N TYR A 158 19.76 6.54 -7.72
CA TYR A 158 19.21 6.51 -9.08
C TYR A 158 18.30 7.71 -9.37
N LYS A 159 17.81 8.36 -8.32
CA LYS A 159 16.96 9.55 -8.40
C LYS A 159 17.17 10.40 -7.16
N ILE A 160 17.30 11.72 -7.32
CA ILE A 160 17.26 12.71 -6.24
C ILE A 160 16.41 13.88 -6.73
N GLU A 161 15.23 14.06 -6.16
CA GLU A 161 14.36 15.22 -6.42
C GLU A 161 14.20 16.03 -5.14
N VAL A 162 14.43 17.35 -5.21
CA VAL A 162 14.31 18.25 -4.05
C VAL A 162 13.38 19.41 -4.40
N SER A 163 12.34 19.60 -3.59
CA SER A 163 11.31 20.63 -3.77
C SER A 163 11.08 21.35 -2.45
N GLY A 164 11.83 22.44 -2.24
CA GLY A 164 11.79 23.25 -1.01
C GLY A 164 12.13 22.44 0.24
N ASN A 165 11.11 22.18 1.07
CA ASN A 165 11.24 21.43 2.33
C ASN A 165 10.90 19.93 2.19
N ARG A 166 10.75 19.41 0.97
CA ARG A 166 10.50 17.99 0.66
C ARG A 166 11.52 17.47 -0.34
N ALA A 167 11.81 16.18 -0.29
CA ALA A 167 12.65 15.50 -1.26
C ALA A 167 12.24 14.02 -1.41
N THR A 168 12.57 13.43 -2.55
CA THR A 168 12.40 12.00 -2.82
C THR A 168 13.72 11.46 -3.37
N VAL A 169 14.20 10.34 -2.83
CA VAL A 169 15.45 9.69 -3.24
C VAL A 169 15.18 8.23 -3.54
N VAL A 170 15.48 7.78 -4.75
CA VAL A 170 15.53 6.34 -5.09
C VAL A 170 16.99 5.93 -5.07
N PHE A 171 17.35 4.91 -4.29
CA PHE A 171 18.73 4.48 -4.12
C PHE A 171 18.84 2.99 -3.78
N GLU A 172 19.95 2.39 -4.20
CA GLU A 172 20.47 1.17 -3.59
C GLU A 172 21.53 1.51 -2.54
N TYR A 173 21.74 0.61 -1.58
CA TYR A 173 22.83 0.69 -0.63
C TYR A 173 23.50 -0.66 -0.42
N LEU A 174 24.77 -0.60 0.00
CA LEU A 174 25.56 -1.71 0.48
C LEU A 174 26.07 -1.37 1.88
N ALA A 175 25.57 -2.07 2.90
CA ALA A 175 26.06 -1.98 4.28
C ALA A 175 26.97 -3.19 4.58
N ILE A 176 28.20 -2.95 5.01
CA ILE A 176 29.21 -3.99 5.25
C ILE A 176 29.51 -4.10 6.75
N TYR A 177 29.16 -5.25 7.33
CA TYR A 177 29.50 -5.64 8.70
C TYR A 177 30.67 -6.62 8.70
N SER A 178 31.90 -6.11 8.87
CA SER A 178 33.16 -6.88 8.80
C SER A 178 33.38 -7.59 7.45
N GLN A 179 32.67 -8.70 7.20
CA GLN A 179 32.67 -9.45 5.94
C GLN A 179 31.26 -9.82 5.44
N THR A 180 30.20 -9.46 6.17
CA THR A 180 28.80 -9.71 5.77
C THR A 180 28.25 -8.49 5.02
N PRO A 181 28.03 -8.57 3.69
CA PRO A 181 27.37 -7.52 2.94
C PRO A 181 25.85 -7.64 3.04
N ILE A 182 25.19 -6.55 3.40
CA ILE A 182 23.73 -6.37 3.28
C ILE A 182 23.51 -5.45 2.09
N ARG A 183 22.75 -5.91 1.10
CA ARG A 183 22.27 -5.08 -0.02
C ARG A 183 20.80 -4.81 0.17
N GLY A 184 20.39 -3.59 -0.13
CA GLY A 184 18.98 -3.21 -0.18
C GLY A 184 18.77 -2.03 -1.11
N GLY A 185 17.50 -1.74 -1.38
CA GLY A 185 17.09 -0.57 -2.14
C GLY A 185 15.84 0.04 -1.53
N HIS A 186 15.76 1.36 -1.57
CA HIS A 186 14.61 2.13 -1.11
C HIS A 186 14.31 3.26 -2.08
N ALA A 187 13.04 3.66 -2.13
CA ALA A 187 12.69 5.05 -2.37
C ALA A 187 12.31 5.65 -1.01
N TRP A 188 12.98 6.72 -0.58
CA TRP A 188 12.63 7.46 0.63
C TRP A 188 12.13 8.84 0.29
N ASP A 189 11.04 9.22 0.94
CA ASP A 189 10.56 10.58 0.99
C ASP A 189 11.08 11.24 2.27
N LEU A 190 11.65 12.43 2.12
CA LEU A 190 12.24 13.21 3.19
C LEU A 190 11.53 14.56 3.31
N ALA A 191 11.44 15.07 4.53
CA ALA A 191 10.93 16.40 4.81
C ALA A 191 11.80 17.12 5.85
N LYS A 192 11.88 18.45 5.77
CA LYS A 192 12.48 19.29 6.81
C LYS A 192 11.53 19.42 8.01
N VAL A 193 11.67 18.52 8.98
CA VAL A 193 10.95 18.56 10.27
C VAL A 193 11.81 19.35 11.26
N GLN A 194 11.29 20.45 11.80
CA GLN A 194 12.02 21.35 12.72
C GLN A 194 13.39 21.83 12.16
N GLY A 195 13.49 21.96 10.83
CA GLY A 195 14.72 22.39 10.14
C GLY A 195 15.71 21.25 9.80
N GLN A 196 15.48 20.03 10.29
CA GLN A 196 16.30 18.86 9.97
C GLN A 196 15.61 17.97 8.94
N TRP A 197 16.35 17.47 7.94
CA TRP A 197 15.86 16.43 7.04
C TRP A 197 15.63 15.13 7.82
N LYS A 198 14.41 14.59 7.76
CA LYS A 198 14.07 13.27 8.25
C LYS A 198 13.43 12.45 7.14
N VAL A 199 13.65 11.14 7.15
CA VAL A 199 12.86 10.17 6.38
C VAL A 199 11.46 10.15 7.00
N VAL A 200 10.45 10.33 6.15
CA VAL A 200 9.05 10.47 6.55
C VAL A 200 8.11 9.54 5.78
N GLY A 201 8.60 8.86 4.75
CA GLY A 201 7.89 7.74 4.12
C GLY A 201 8.80 6.85 3.29
N ASN A 202 8.40 5.59 3.11
CA ASN A 202 8.93 4.72 2.06
C ASN A 202 8.07 4.85 0.79
N GLY A 203 8.65 5.37 -0.30
CA GLY A 203 8.07 5.31 -1.65
C GLY A 203 6.70 5.94 -1.85
N ALA A 204 6.37 7.01 -1.14
CA ALA A 204 5.09 7.68 -1.24
C ALA A 204 5.24 9.18 -1.16
N PHE A 205 5.36 9.78 -2.35
CA PHE A 205 5.10 11.16 -2.72
C PHE A 205 4.06 11.82 -1.79
N ILE A 206 4.56 12.42 -0.71
CA ILE A 206 3.74 12.84 0.43
C ILE A 206 2.77 13.92 -0.05
N ASP A 207 1.49 13.73 0.24
CA ASP A 207 0.36 14.56 -0.20
C ASP A 207 0.23 14.72 -1.74
N SER A 208 0.74 13.78 -2.54
CA SER A 208 0.49 13.75 -3.98
C SER A 208 -1.00 13.50 -4.32
N PRO A 209 -1.45 13.83 -5.55
CA PRO A 209 -2.79 13.48 -6.01
C PRO A 209 -3.07 11.96 -6.02
N THR A 210 -2.05 11.11 -6.20
CA THR A 210 -2.23 9.64 -6.16
C THR A 210 -2.38 9.15 -4.73
N THR A 211 -1.49 9.54 -3.80
CA THR A 211 -1.60 9.15 -2.39
C THR A 211 -2.89 9.67 -1.76
N SER A 212 -3.34 10.87 -2.14
CA SER A 212 -4.65 11.41 -1.74
C SER A 212 -5.83 10.55 -2.21
N LYS A 213 -5.81 10.05 -3.46
CA LYS A 213 -6.83 9.13 -3.99
C LYS A 213 -6.84 7.79 -3.28
N VAL A 214 -5.66 7.17 -3.10
CA VAL A 214 -5.49 5.91 -2.35
C VAL A 214 -6.01 6.07 -0.92
N THR A 215 -5.68 7.18 -0.25
CA THR A 215 -6.15 7.50 1.09
C THR A 215 -7.67 7.67 1.15
N SER A 216 -8.31 8.27 0.14
CA SER A 216 -9.78 8.34 0.06
C SER A 216 -10.38 6.95 0.00
N VAL A 217 -9.99 6.13 -0.98
CA VAL A 217 -10.50 4.76 -1.19
C VAL A 217 -10.37 3.91 0.08
N VAL A 218 -9.25 4.04 0.80
CA VAL A 218 -9.04 3.36 2.08
C VAL A 218 -9.97 3.88 3.19
N ARG A 219 -10.15 5.20 3.31
CA ARG A 219 -11.10 5.78 4.28
C ARG A 219 -12.54 5.42 3.99
N ASP A 220 -12.93 5.42 2.71
CA ASP A 220 -14.27 5.06 2.26
C ASP A 220 -14.55 3.58 2.58
N PHE A 221 -13.59 2.69 2.28
CA PHE A 221 -13.65 1.28 2.64
C PHE A 221 -13.70 1.03 4.16
N LEU A 222 -12.85 1.68 4.96
CA LEU A 222 -12.85 1.52 6.42
C LEU A 222 -14.12 2.11 7.07
N THR A 223 -14.72 3.12 6.44
CA THR A 223 -16.04 3.63 6.80
C THR A 223 -17.12 2.58 6.52
N ALA A 224 -17.06 1.90 5.37
CA ALA A 224 -17.94 0.77 5.05
C ALA A 224 -17.78 -0.41 6.03
N VAL A 225 -16.55 -0.72 6.46
CA VAL A 225 -16.27 -1.74 7.50
C VAL A 225 -16.94 -1.33 8.82
N LYS A 226 -16.73 -0.09 9.26
CA LYS A 226 -17.29 0.44 10.51
C LYS A 226 -18.82 0.33 10.59
N PHE A 227 -19.52 0.54 9.47
CA PHE A 227 -20.98 0.58 9.41
C PHE A 227 -21.64 -0.68 8.80
N ASP A 228 -20.87 -1.74 8.53
CA ASP A 228 -21.35 -2.99 7.88
C ASP A 228 -22.06 -2.74 6.52
N HIS A 229 -21.51 -1.85 5.70
CA HIS A 229 -22.04 -1.54 4.36
C HIS A 229 -21.66 -2.62 3.35
N LYS A 230 -22.35 -3.77 3.38
CA LYS A 230 -22.07 -4.98 2.57
C LYS A 230 -22.07 -4.82 1.04
N ALA A 231 -22.53 -3.69 0.52
CA ALA A 231 -22.41 -3.36 -0.89
C ALA A 231 -21.02 -2.77 -1.21
N ASP A 232 -20.55 -1.88 -0.35
CA ASP A 232 -19.30 -1.12 -0.49
C ASP A 232 -18.07 -1.95 -0.04
N LEU A 233 -18.30 -2.96 0.81
CA LEU A 233 -17.31 -3.98 1.19
C LEU A 233 -17.01 -5.00 0.08
N ARG A 234 -17.64 -4.89 -1.10
CA ARG A 234 -17.41 -5.83 -2.20
C ARG A 234 -16.15 -5.48 -2.98
N GLY A 235 -15.26 -6.45 -3.14
CA GLY A 235 -13.98 -6.26 -3.81
C GLY A 235 -13.74 -7.21 -4.98
N PRO A 236 -12.60 -7.07 -5.67
CA PRO A 236 -12.17 -8.00 -6.72
C PRO A 236 -12.09 -9.45 -6.22
N TRP A 237 -11.80 -9.63 -4.93
CA TRP A 237 -11.69 -10.92 -4.24
C TRP A 237 -12.99 -11.73 -4.16
N ASP A 238 -14.16 -11.10 -4.19
CA ASP A 238 -15.44 -11.82 -4.01
C ASP A 238 -15.79 -12.72 -5.21
N LYS A 239 -15.20 -12.43 -6.37
CA LYS A 239 -15.54 -13.04 -7.65
C LYS A 239 -14.53 -14.09 -8.11
N THR A 240 -13.44 -14.28 -7.38
CA THR A 240 -12.32 -15.16 -7.73
C THR A 240 -11.98 -16.08 -6.56
N ARG A 241 -11.41 -17.26 -6.84
CA ARG A 241 -10.76 -18.09 -5.80
C ARG A 241 -9.37 -17.55 -5.49
N ASP A 242 -9.28 -16.29 -5.09
CA ASP A 242 -8.04 -15.66 -4.68
C ASP A 242 -7.71 -16.05 -3.22
N PRO A 243 -6.52 -16.58 -2.91
CA PRO A 243 -6.08 -16.79 -1.53
C PRO A 243 -6.12 -15.52 -0.66
N LEU A 244 -5.87 -14.33 -1.21
CA LEU A 244 -6.08 -13.06 -0.49
C LEU A 244 -7.55 -12.85 -0.16
N GLY A 245 -8.46 -13.34 -0.98
CA GLY A 245 -9.90 -13.24 -0.73
C GLY A 245 -10.34 -13.96 0.52
N LEU A 246 -9.66 -15.05 0.92
CA LEU A 246 -9.92 -15.71 2.19
C LEU A 246 -9.46 -14.83 3.37
N VAL A 247 -8.19 -14.42 3.38
CA VAL A 247 -7.62 -13.55 4.43
C VAL A 247 -8.40 -12.23 4.56
N THR A 248 -8.76 -11.63 3.42
CA THR A 248 -9.49 -10.36 3.35
C THR A 248 -10.92 -10.54 3.80
N LYS A 249 -11.63 -11.58 3.34
CA LYS A 249 -13.01 -11.84 3.77
C LYS A 249 -13.09 -12.14 5.27
N GLU A 250 -12.23 -13.00 5.80
CA GLU A 250 -12.19 -13.33 7.23
C GLU A 250 -11.88 -12.08 8.08
N THR A 251 -10.94 -11.24 7.63
CA THR A 251 -10.61 -9.97 8.31
C THR A 251 -11.76 -8.96 8.24
N ILE A 252 -12.43 -8.82 7.09
CA ILE A 252 -13.61 -7.94 6.93
C ILE A 252 -14.78 -8.45 7.78
N GLU A 253 -15.13 -9.74 7.71
CA GLU A 253 -16.23 -10.33 8.48
C GLU A 253 -15.99 -10.21 9.99
N LYS A 254 -14.73 -10.30 10.43
CA LYS A 254 -14.33 -10.02 11.82
C LYS A 254 -14.53 -8.56 12.18
N LEU A 255 -14.08 -7.61 11.35
CA LEU A 255 -14.09 -6.16 11.66
C LEU A 255 -15.44 -5.46 11.40
N ALA A 256 -16.31 -6.03 10.57
CA ALA A 256 -17.57 -5.42 10.16
C ALA A 256 -18.44 -5.08 11.38
N GLY A 257 -18.82 -3.80 11.51
CA GLY A 257 -19.62 -3.30 12.62
C GLY A 257 -18.89 -3.19 13.97
N GLN A 258 -17.59 -3.49 14.06
CA GLN A 258 -16.84 -3.41 15.33
C GLN A 258 -16.46 -1.97 15.76
N GLY A 259 -16.96 -0.94 15.07
CA GLY A 259 -16.66 0.45 15.38
C GLY A 259 -15.26 0.86 14.92
N GLY A 260 -14.57 1.70 15.72
CA GLY A 260 -13.25 2.23 15.41
C GLY A 260 -13.27 3.62 14.78
N THR A 261 -12.41 4.51 15.24
CA THR A 261 -11.90 5.63 14.43
C THR A 261 -10.65 5.14 13.69
N TRP A 262 -10.65 5.18 12.36
CA TRP A 262 -9.55 4.63 11.57
C TRP A 262 -8.61 5.72 11.06
N GLU A 263 -7.31 5.48 11.20
CA GLU A 263 -6.23 6.37 10.77
C GLU A 263 -5.40 5.68 9.68
N VAL A 264 -5.11 6.42 8.60
CA VAL A 264 -4.08 6.00 7.64
C VAL A 264 -2.74 6.47 8.19
N VAL A 265 -1.90 5.52 8.61
CA VAL A 265 -0.58 5.76 9.20
C VAL A 265 0.45 6.02 8.11
N SER A 266 0.44 5.20 7.06
CA SER A 266 1.31 5.37 5.91
C SER A 266 0.70 4.84 4.62
N VAL A 267 1.24 5.31 3.50
CA VAL A 267 1.03 4.80 2.16
C VAL A 267 2.42 4.51 1.58
N THR A 268 2.57 3.46 0.77
CA THR A 268 3.77 3.13 0.00
C THR A 268 3.31 2.77 -1.42
N LEU A 269 3.80 3.47 -2.44
CA LEU A 269 3.40 3.24 -3.84
C LEU A 269 4.38 2.30 -4.57
N PHE A 270 3.80 1.37 -5.33
CA PHE A 270 4.50 0.40 -6.15
C PHE A 270 4.03 0.50 -7.60
N GLY A 271 4.95 0.24 -8.52
CA GLY A 271 4.68 0.13 -9.95
C GLY A 271 5.02 -1.27 -10.47
N ASN A 272 4.90 -1.44 -11.79
CA ASN A 272 5.22 -2.70 -12.48
C ASN A 272 4.50 -3.90 -11.84
N GLN A 273 3.18 -3.79 -11.65
CA GLN A 273 2.32 -4.80 -11.02
C GLN A 273 2.73 -5.12 -9.57
N GLY A 274 3.17 -4.10 -8.81
CA GLY A 274 3.64 -4.27 -7.44
C GLY A 274 5.04 -4.88 -7.29
N ARG A 275 5.79 -5.10 -8.38
CA ARG A 275 7.12 -5.76 -8.36
C ARG A 275 8.25 -4.84 -7.94
N SER A 276 8.10 -3.53 -8.13
CA SER A 276 9.10 -2.52 -7.78
C SER A 276 8.44 -1.29 -7.18
N MET A 277 9.22 -0.48 -6.46
CA MET A 277 8.75 0.81 -5.97
C MET A 277 8.48 1.75 -7.16
N ALA A 278 7.40 2.54 -7.10
CA ALA A 278 7.05 3.43 -8.20
C ALA A 278 8.04 4.60 -8.30
N ALA A 279 8.61 4.85 -9.49
CA ALA A 279 9.53 5.96 -9.71
C ALA A 279 8.84 7.34 -9.69
N LEU A 280 7.53 7.37 -9.99
CA LEU A 280 6.63 8.53 -9.95
C LEU A 280 5.25 8.11 -9.43
N PRO A 281 4.45 9.03 -8.83
CA PRO A 281 3.13 8.68 -8.29
C PRO A 281 2.11 8.39 -9.40
N THR A 282 2.38 8.81 -10.63
CA THR A 282 1.56 8.53 -11.82
C THR A 282 1.70 7.10 -12.31
N ASP A 283 2.84 6.47 -12.02
CA ASP A 283 3.25 5.18 -12.55
C ASP A 283 2.90 4.03 -11.58
N ALA A 284 2.34 4.39 -10.42
CA ALA A 284 1.87 3.46 -9.42
C ALA A 284 0.59 2.76 -9.87
N ASP A 285 0.60 1.42 -9.80
CA ASP A 285 -0.53 0.55 -10.05
C ASP A 285 -0.95 -0.25 -8.80
N VAL A 286 -0.10 -0.28 -7.77
CA VAL A 286 -0.36 -0.89 -6.47
C VAL A 286 0.09 0.07 -5.35
N ALA A 287 -0.58 0.03 -4.21
CA ALA A 287 -0.18 0.69 -2.99
C ALA A 287 -0.31 -0.29 -1.80
N LYS A 288 0.67 -0.26 -0.90
CA LYS A 288 0.51 -0.78 0.46
C LYS A 288 0.10 0.40 1.35
N VAL A 289 -0.81 0.18 2.29
CA VAL A 289 -1.32 1.21 3.19
C VAL A 289 -1.37 0.63 4.59
N LEU A 290 -0.61 1.21 5.51
CA LEU A 290 -0.68 0.86 6.93
C LEU A 290 -1.81 1.68 7.55
N VAL A 291 -2.78 0.99 8.17
CA VAL A 291 -3.90 1.64 8.86
C VAL A 291 -3.97 1.19 10.30
N ARG A 292 -4.38 2.09 11.18
CA ARG A 292 -4.51 1.87 12.61
C ARG A 292 -5.94 2.16 13.05
N ASN A 293 -6.50 1.28 13.86
CA ASN A 293 -7.69 1.60 14.63
C ASN A 293 -7.26 2.45 15.84
N ALA A 294 -7.67 3.71 15.91
CA ALA A 294 -7.26 4.63 16.98
C ALA A 294 -7.81 4.22 18.36
N ASP A 295 -8.93 3.47 18.40
CA ASP A 295 -9.57 3.06 19.65
C ASP A 295 -8.89 1.81 20.24
N THR A 296 -8.45 0.85 19.40
CA THR A 296 -7.77 -0.38 19.84
C THR A 296 -6.24 -0.36 19.70
N GLN A 297 -5.71 0.61 18.96
CA GLN A 297 -4.32 0.70 18.49
C GLN A 297 -3.86 -0.48 17.60
N GLU A 298 -4.75 -1.38 17.19
CA GLU A 298 -4.44 -2.48 16.28
C GLU A 298 -4.10 -1.95 14.87
N GLN A 299 -3.06 -2.52 14.28
CA GLN A 299 -2.57 -2.16 12.95
C GLN A 299 -2.92 -3.23 11.91
N TYR A 300 -3.22 -2.76 10.70
CA TYR A 300 -3.62 -3.58 9.57
C TYR A 300 -2.88 -3.11 8.32
N LEU A 301 -2.34 -4.06 7.56
CA LEU A 301 -1.78 -3.82 6.25
C LEU A 301 -2.89 -4.01 5.20
N MET A 302 -3.18 -2.94 4.47
CA MET A 302 -4.07 -2.95 3.32
C MET A 302 -3.27 -2.92 2.02
N VAL A 303 -3.74 -3.67 1.02
CA VAL A 303 -3.27 -3.58 -0.36
C VAL A 303 -4.37 -2.91 -1.16
N VAL A 304 -4.02 -1.88 -1.93
CA VAL A 304 -4.91 -1.14 -2.83
C VAL A 304 -4.32 -1.24 -4.23
N ALA A 305 -5.12 -1.55 -5.23
CA ALA A 305 -4.64 -1.74 -6.61
C ALA A 305 -5.50 -0.96 -7.59
N LYS A 306 -4.90 -0.56 -8.71
CA LYS A 306 -5.59 0.10 -9.82
C LYS A 306 -6.21 -0.96 -10.74
N VAL A 307 -7.52 -1.14 -10.64
CA VAL A 307 -8.27 -2.19 -11.34
C VAL A 307 -9.01 -1.59 -12.55
N PRO A 308 -8.94 -2.20 -13.75
CA PRO A 308 -9.71 -1.74 -14.90
C PRO A 308 -11.22 -2.00 -14.72
N GLU A 309 -12.03 -0.98 -14.99
CA GLU A 309 -13.48 -1.04 -15.02
C GLU A 309 -13.98 -1.36 -16.43
N GLY A 310 -14.32 -2.63 -16.65
CA GLY A 310 -14.90 -3.14 -17.88
C GLY A 310 -13.91 -3.88 -18.79
N ASN A 311 -14.45 -4.40 -19.90
CA ASN A 311 -13.72 -5.27 -20.82
C ASN A 311 -13.21 -4.48 -22.03
N GLY A 312 -11.93 -4.09 -22.03
CA GLY A 312 -11.28 -3.52 -23.22
C GLY A 312 -10.00 -2.75 -22.92
N PRO A 313 -9.20 -2.43 -23.95
CA PRO A 313 -7.92 -1.70 -23.80
C PRO A 313 -8.09 -0.22 -23.42
N LEU A 314 -9.33 0.28 -23.38
CA LEU A 314 -9.69 1.65 -22.98
C LEU A 314 -10.50 1.69 -21.68
N ALA A 315 -10.57 0.57 -20.94
CA ALA A 315 -11.24 0.52 -19.64
C ALA A 315 -10.61 1.52 -18.66
N ALA A 316 -11.41 2.45 -18.13
CA ALA A 316 -10.97 3.37 -17.10
C ALA A 316 -10.51 2.57 -15.87
N SER A 317 -9.39 2.94 -15.23
CA SER A 317 -8.86 2.17 -14.10
C SER A 317 -9.02 2.94 -12.80
N GLU A 318 -9.70 2.33 -11.83
CA GLU A 318 -9.99 2.90 -10.52
C GLU A 318 -9.14 2.22 -9.43
N TRP A 319 -8.75 2.98 -8.41
CA TRP A 319 -8.15 2.40 -7.21
C TRP A 319 -9.23 1.69 -6.39
N LYS A 320 -9.03 0.40 -6.11
CA LYS A 320 -9.89 -0.38 -5.22
C LYS A 320 -9.00 -1.09 -4.20
N VAL A 321 -9.51 -1.27 -2.98
CA VAL A 321 -8.87 -2.18 -2.03
C VAL A 321 -8.81 -3.57 -2.70
N TYR A 322 -7.70 -4.28 -2.51
CA TYR A 322 -7.47 -5.64 -3.00
C TYR A 322 -7.21 -6.64 -1.86
N GLY A 323 -6.80 -6.17 -0.68
CA GLY A 323 -6.78 -7.01 0.51
C GLY A 323 -6.53 -6.25 1.81
N MET A 324 -6.78 -6.93 2.93
CA MET A 324 -6.54 -6.43 4.29
C MET A 324 -6.17 -7.60 5.21
N ILE A 325 -5.10 -7.44 5.99
CA ILE A 325 -4.63 -8.40 7.00
C ILE A 325 -4.21 -7.64 8.26
N SER A 326 -4.38 -8.21 9.46
CA SER A 326 -3.80 -7.61 10.66
C SER A 326 -2.28 -7.79 10.67
N GLU A 327 -1.53 -6.81 11.18
CA GLU A 327 -0.07 -6.92 11.31
C GLU A 327 0.31 -8.13 12.19
N LYS A 328 -0.47 -8.39 13.24
CA LYS A 328 -0.27 -9.55 14.12
C LYS A 328 -0.37 -10.88 13.37
N ASP A 329 -1.35 -11.04 12.48
CA ASP A 329 -1.55 -12.30 11.74
C ASP A 329 -0.44 -12.47 10.69
N LEU A 330 0.01 -11.38 10.05
CA LEU A 330 1.17 -11.35 9.13
C LEU A 330 2.48 -11.77 9.82
N MET A 331 2.65 -11.43 11.10
CA MET A 331 3.83 -11.78 11.91
C MET A 331 3.77 -13.22 12.46
N GLN A 332 2.68 -13.95 12.25
CA GLN A 332 2.46 -15.32 12.74
C GLN A 332 2.36 -16.37 11.62
N SER A 333 2.36 -15.94 10.35
CA SER A 333 2.31 -16.77 9.14
C SER A 333 3.69 -17.13 8.59
#